data_AF-A0A3N5NGQ1-F1
#
_entry.id   AF-A0A3N5NGQ1-F1
#
_cell.length_a   1.000
_cell.length_b   1.000
_cell.length_c   1.000
_cell.angle_alpha   90.00
_cell.angle_beta   90.00
_cell.angle_gamma   90.00
#
_symmetry.space_group_name_H-M   'P 1'
#
loop_
_entity.id
_entity.type
_entity.pdbx_description
1 polymer ?
#
loop_
_entity_poly.entity_id
_entity_poly.type
_entity_poly.pdbx_seq_one_letter_code
_entity_poly.pdbx_strand_id
1 'polypeptide(L)' 'MPSIRVRESDSFENALKRFKKQCEKEGILSEVKKREHYEKPSVKKKKKAIAARKKAAKRVKMGMR' A
#
# COMPACT_ATOMS: atom_id res chain seq x y z
N MET A 1 -6.84 8.43 -3.74
CA MET A 1 -8.12 8.15 -3.06
C MET A 1 -8.82 7.08 -3.86
N PRO A 2 -9.20 5.97 -3.23
CA PRO A 2 -9.63 4.78 -3.94
C PRO A 2 -11.06 4.97 -4.41
N SER A 3 -11.31 4.79 -5.70
CA SER A 3 -12.65 4.81 -6.28
C SER A 3 -12.87 3.54 -7.09
N ILE A 4 -14.08 3.00 -7.00
CA ILE A 4 -14.49 1.79 -7.72
C ILE A 4 -15.83 2.05 -8.36
N ARG A 5 -15.89 1.82 -9.67
CA ARG A 5 -17.14 1.81 -10.42
C ARG A 5 -17.69 0.39 -10.38
N VAL A 6 -18.84 0.23 -9.74
CA VAL A 6 -19.58 -1.03 -9.70
C VAL A 6 -20.51 -1.06 -10.91
N ARG A 7 -20.48 -2.16 -11.67
CA ARG A 7 -21.44 -2.44 -12.75
C ARG A 7 -22.56 -3.32 -12.19
N GLU A 8 -23.74 -3.24 -12.79
CA GLU A 8 -24.96 -3.97 -12.35
C GLU A 8 -24.78 -5.50 -12.26
N SER A 9 -23.80 -6.05 -12.97
CA SER A 9 -23.46 -7.48 -12.97
C SER A 9 -22.49 -7.91 -11.86
N ASP A 10 -21.86 -6.98 -11.13
CA ASP A 10 -20.91 -7.30 -10.06
C ASP A 10 -21.66 -7.44 -8.71
N SER A 11 -21.48 -8.58 -8.03
CA SER A 11 -21.99 -8.77 -6.67
C SER A 11 -21.32 -7.80 -5.68
N PHE A 12 -22.10 -7.27 -4.72
CA PHE A 12 -21.65 -6.31 -3.72
C PHE A 12 -20.36 -6.73 -2.98
N GLU A 13 -20.23 -8.02 -2.64
CA GLU A 13 -19.03 -8.54 -1.98
C GLU A 13 -17.76 -8.42 -2.82
N ASN A 14 -17.87 -8.58 -4.15
CA ASN A 14 -16.74 -8.43 -5.06
C ASN A 14 -16.31 -6.97 -5.17
N ALA A 15 -17.26 -6.04 -5.23
CA ALA A 15 -16.97 -4.61 -5.18
C ALA A 15 -16.24 -4.23 -3.88
N LEU A 16 -16.70 -4.75 -2.73
CA LEU A 16 -16.07 -4.52 -1.43
C LEU A 16 -14.65 -5.09 -1.34
N LYS A 17 -14.43 -6.31 -1.85
CA LYS A 17 -13.09 -6.92 -1.91
C LYS A 17 -12.14 -6.09 -2.79
N ARG A 18 -12.59 -5.63 -3.96
CA ARG A 18 -11.81 -4.75 -4.82
C ARG A 18 -11.48 -3.43 -4.10
N PHE A 19 -12.43 -2.88 -3.34
CA PHE A 19 -12.24 -1.63 -2.58
C PHE A 19 -11.17 -1.76 -1.51
N LYS A 20 -11.25 -2.81 -0.70
CA LYS A 20 -10.24 -3.12 0.31
C LYS A 20 -8.85 -3.25 -0.33
N LYS A 21 -8.74 -3.98 -1.44
CA LYS A 21 -7.49 -4.14 -2.18
C LYS A 21 -6.96 -2.82 -2.75
N GLN A 22 -7.84 -1.92 -3.19
CA GLN A 22 -7.47 -0.60 -3.69
C GLN A 22 -6.97 0.32 -2.57
N CYS A 23 -7.63 0.31 -1.40
CA CYS A 23 -7.16 1.01 -0.19
C CYS A 23 -5.80 0.50 0.28
N GLU A 24 -5.58 -0.82 0.24
CA GLU A 24 -4.29 -1.44 0.56
C GLU A 24 -3.20 -1.04 -0.45
N LYS A 25 -3.54 -1.01 -1.74
CA LYS A 25 -2.62 -0.63 -2.82
C LYS A 25 -2.21 0.84 -2.72
N GLU A 26 -3.14 1.74 -2.41
CA GLU A 26 -2.83 3.15 -2.14
C GLU A 26 -2.05 3.34 -0.83
N GLY A 27 -2.12 2.38 0.10
CA GLY A 27 -1.33 2.39 1.31
C GLY A 27 -1.78 3.46 2.32
N ILE A 28 -3.04 3.89 2.25
CA ILE A 28 -3.64 4.96 3.06
C ILE A 28 -3.39 4.71 4.56
N LEU A 29 -3.62 3.48 5.02
CA LEU A 29 -3.37 3.07 6.41
C LEU A 29 -1.90 3.21 6.82
N SER A 30 -0.98 2.93 5.90
CA SER A 30 0.46 3.10 6.14
C SER A 30 0.87 4.57 6.12
N GLU A 31 0.11 5.42 5.45
CA GLU A 31 0.35 6.85 5.38
C GLU A 31 -0.17 7.56 6.63
N VAL A 32 -1.35 7.19 7.12
CA VAL A 32 -1.89 7.63 8.42
C VAL A 32 -0.88 7.36 9.53
N LYS A 33 -0.40 6.11 9.65
CA LYS A 33 0.61 5.73 10.66
C LYS A 33 1.93 6.50 10.59
N LYS A 34 2.32 6.98 9.40
CA LYS A 34 3.54 7.80 9.22
C LYS A 34 3.32 9.26 9.59
N ARG A 35 2.06 9.71 9.61
CA ARG A 35 1.66 11.09 9.89
C ARG A 35 1.16 11.28 11.33
N GLU A 36 0.82 10.22 12.04
CA GLU A 36 0.41 10.24 13.46
C GLU A 36 1.40 10.99 14.36
N HIS A 37 2.70 10.85 14.11
CA HIS A 37 3.73 11.52 14.88
C HIS A 37 4.79 12.20 13.99
N TYR A 38 5.34 13.31 14.47
CA TYR A 38 6.44 13.97 13.79
C TYR A 38 7.72 13.11 13.86
N GLU A 39 8.13 12.58 12.72
CA GLU A 39 9.49 12.08 12.54
C GLU A 39 10.41 13.13 11.95
N LYS A 40 11.60 13.27 12.56
CA LYS A 40 12.70 14.07 12.02
C LYS A 40 13.00 13.65 10.57
N PRO A 41 13.28 14.58 9.64
CA PRO A 41 13.50 14.28 8.23
C PRO A 41 14.61 13.25 7.97
N SER A 42 15.64 13.19 8.82
CA SER A 42 16.70 12.15 8.74
C SER A 42 16.15 10.74 8.95
N VAL A 43 15.27 10.55 9.94
CA VAL A 43 14.65 9.25 10.24
C VAL A 43 13.70 8.83 9.12
N LYS A 44 12.92 9.78 8.58
CA LYS A 44 12.07 9.55 7.39
C LYS A 44 12.88 9.07 6.19
N LYS A 45 14.02 9.72 5.90
CA LYS A 45 14.93 9.32 4.80
C LYS A 45 15.49 7.92 5.03
N LYS A 46 15.94 7.60 6.25
CA LYS A 46 16.47 6.27 6.62
C LYS A 46 15.40 5.18 6.48
N LYS A 47 14.19 5.39 6.98
CA LYS A 47 13.06 4.45 6.85
C LYS A 47 12.67 4.23 5.39
N LYS A 48 12.64 5.28 4.56
CA LYS A 48 12.36 5.19 3.12
C LYS A 48 13.40 4.31 2.40
N ALA A 49 14.69 4.50 2.67
CA ALA A 49 15.76 3.70 2.07
C ALA A 49 15.68 2.22 2.46
N ILE A 50 15.41 1.91 3.73
CA ILE A 50 15.24 0.54 4.22
C ILE A 50 14.02 -0.13 3.54
N ALA A 51 12.89 0.58 3.44
CA ALA A 51 11.70 0.06 2.78
C ALA A 51 11.94 -0.25 1.29
N ALA A 52 12.67 0.62 0.58
CA ALA A 52 13.03 0.40 -0.82
C ALA A 52 13.93 -0.84 -1.00
N ARG A 53 14.97 -0.99 -0.16
CA ARG A 53 15.85 -2.17 -0.18
C ARG A 53 15.08 -3.46 0.09
N LYS A 54 14.20 -3.48 1.10
CA LYS A 54 13.35 -4.64 1.40
C LYS A 54 12.41 -4.99 0.23
N LYS A 55 11.85 -3.99 -0.45
CA LYS A 55 10.99 -4.19 -1.63
C LYS A 55 11.77 -4.77 -2.81
N ALA A 56 12.98 -4.28 -3.07
CA ALA A 56 13.86 -4.81 -4.11
C ALA A 56 14.24 -6.27 -3.84
N ALA A 57 14.67 -6.59 -2.60
CA ALA A 57 15.01 -7.96 -2.21
C ALA A 57 13.83 -8.93 -2.35
N LYS A 58 12.61 -8.51 -1.98
CA LYS A 58 11.39 -9.32 -2.21
C LYS A 58 11.12 -9.57 -3.69
N ARG A 59 11.39 -8.59 -4.57
CA ARG A 59 11.17 -8.71 -6.01
C ARG A 59 12.14 -9.70 -6.65
N VAL A 60 13.42 -9.63 -6.26
CA VAL A 60 14.43 -10.61 -6.68
C VAL A 60 14.06 -12.01 -6.21
N LYS A 61 13.69 -12.17 -4.93
CA LYS A 61 13.27 -13.46 -4.37
C LYS A 61 12.03 -14.07 -5.06
N MET A 62 11.08 -13.24 -5.51
CA MET A 62 9.92 -13.72 -6.28
C MET A 62 10.25 -14.03 -7.73
N GLY A 63 11.23 -13.36 -8.35
CA GLY A 63 11.67 -13.66 -9.72
C GLY A 63 12.56 -14.89 -9.84
N MET A 64 13.13 -15.35 -8.72
CA MET A 64 13.87 -16.63 -8.63
C MET A 64 12.97 -17.84 -8.37
N ARG A 65 11.64 -17.67 -8.43
CA ARG A 65 10.65 -18.67 -8.04
C ARG A 65 9.69 -18.98 -9.18
#